data_AF-A0A8S3JVF4-F1
#
_entry.id   AF-A0A8S3JVF4-F1
#
_cell.length_a   1.000
_cell.length_b   1.000
_cell.length_c   1.000
_cell.angle_alpha   90.00
_cell.angle_beta   90.00
_cell.angle_gamma   90.00
#
_symmetry.space_group_name_H-M   'P 1'
#
loop_
_entity.id
_entity.type
_entity.pdbx_description
1 polymer ?
#
loop_
_entity_poly.entity_id
_entity_poly.type
_entity_poly.pdbx_seq_one_letter_code
_entity_poly.pdbx_strand_id
1 'polypeptide(L)'
;MKLAKDFDPQCLRQLIGAPKIDKDDNIAEKLLDRGPGAMELKLYCIAVVNRNQDEINENITLKEMKKCETDFFLKHPEAFQYLPDEFKGIDQLVKKLAII
;
A
#
# COMPACT_ATOMS: atom_id res chain seq x y z
N MET A 1 -6.61 4.98 -11.38
CA MET A 1 -7.85 5.37 -10.67
C MET A 1 -9.01 5.70 -11.60
N LYS A 2 -8.85 6.49 -12.68
CA LYS A 2 -9.96 6.89 -13.57
C LYS A 2 -10.85 5.72 -14.00
N LEU A 3 -10.26 4.65 -14.54
CA LEU A 3 -11.00 3.46 -14.96
C LEU A 3 -11.79 2.80 -13.81
N ALA A 4 -11.20 2.67 -12.62
CA ALA A 4 -11.88 2.06 -11.49
C ALA A 4 -13.09 2.90 -11.03
N LYS A 5 -12.96 4.23 -11.04
CA LYS A 5 -14.08 5.15 -10.76
C LYS A 5 -15.17 5.14 -11.82
N ASP A 6 -14.83 4.87 -13.08
CA ASP A 6 -15.85 4.78 -14.15
C ASP A 6 -16.82 3.60 -13.90
N PHE A 7 -16.35 2.53 -13.24
CA PHE A 7 -17.15 1.33 -12.96
C PHE A 7 -17.56 1.16 -11.48
N ASP A 8 -16.99 1.96 -10.57
CA ASP A 8 -17.38 2.02 -9.16
C ASP A 8 -17.19 3.46 -8.63
N PRO A 9 -18.06 4.41 -9.01
CA PRO A 9 -17.88 5.84 -8.70
C PRO A 9 -17.84 6.13 -7.19
N GLN A 10 -18.56 5.33 -6.41
CA GLN A 10 -18.67 5.44 -4.95
C GLN A 10 -17.59 4.65 -4.20
N CYS A 11 -16.68 3.97 -4.92
CA CYS A 11 -15.57 3.24 -4.34
C CYS A 11 -16.00 2.17 -3.30
N LEU A 12 -17.15 1.54 -3.54
CA LEU A 12 -17.73 0.56 -2.63
C LEU A 12 -17.00 -0.79 -2.68
N ARG A 13 -16.37 -1.10 -3.81
CA ARG A 13 -15.75 -2.40 -4.09
C ARG A 13 -14.31 -2.27 -4.59
N GLN A 14 -13.67 -1.15 -4.27
CA GLN A 14 -12.27 -0.88 -4.60
C GLN A 14 -11.38 -1.11 -3.38
N LEU A 15 -10.51 -2.11 -3.47
CA LEU A 15 -9.34 -2.30 -2.61
C LEU A 15 -8.09 -1.95 -3.43
N ILE A 16 -7.17 -1.19 -2.85
CA ILE A 16 -6.02 -0.66 -3.57
C ILE A 16 -4.73 -1.07 -2.89
N GLY A 17 -3.81 -1.66 -3.65
CA GLY A 17 -2.41 -1.75 -3.27
C GLY A 17 -1.67 -0.52 -3.81
N ALA A 18 -1.15 0.33 -2.93
CA ALA A 18 -0.40 1.52 -3.26
C ALA A 18 1.11 1.22 -3.27
N PRO A 19 1.75 1.13 -4.46
CA PRO A 19 3.19 0.99 -4.56
C PRO A 19 3.89 2.36 -4.53
N LYS A 20 5.23 2.35 -4.52
CA LYS A 20 6.08 3.56 -4.62
C LYS A 20 5.77 4.62 -3.55
N ILE A 21 5.50 4.14 -2.35
CA ILE A 21 5.17 4.91 -1.15
C ILE A 21 6.35 5.73 -0.61
N ASP A 22 7.56 5.50 -1.12
CA ASP A 22 8.80 6.21 -0.79
C ASP A 22 8.87 7.66 -1.31
N LYS A 23 7.95 8.06 -2.20
CA LYS A 23 8.01 9.36 -2.90
C LYS A 23 6.92 10.34 -2.49
N ASP A 24 6.12 10.01 -1.48
CA ASP A 24 4.94 10.78 -1.09
C ASP A 24 4.94 11.04 0.41
N ASP A 25 5.31 12.26 0.79
CA ASP A 25 5.43 12.68 2.19
C ASP A 25 4.10 12.60 2.97
N ASN A 26 2.96 12.57 2.27
CA ASN A 26 1.62 12.50 2.87
C ASN A 26 0.95 11.14 2.65
N ILE A 27 1.73 10.11 2.34
CA ILE A 27 1.19 8.79 1.97
C ILE A 27 0.33 8.18 3.08
N ALA A 28 0.72 8.31 4.35
CA ALA A 28 -0.07 7.76 5.46
C ALA A 28 -1.44 8.43 5.61
N GLU A 29 -1.54 9.74 5.38
CA GLU A 29 -2.84 10.42 5.39
C GLU A 29 -3.72 9.91 4.27
N LYS A 30 -3.17 9.78 3.05
CA LYS A 30 -3.90 9.29 1.88
C LYS A 30 -4.38 7.85 2.04
N LEU A 31 -3.59 6.99 2.69
CA LEU A 31 -3.97 5.61 3.00
C LEU A 31 -5.10 5.52 4.04
N LEU A 32 -5.25 6.54 4.87
CA LEU A 32 -6.31 6.70 5.87
C LEU A 32 -7.50 7.50 5.35
N ASP A 33 -7.57 7.73 4.04
CA ASP A 33 -8.58 8.53 3.34
C ASP A 33 -8.63 10.01 3.80
N ARG A 34 -7.48 10.57 4.19
CA ARG A 34 -7.34 11.94 4.70
C ARG A 34 -6.45 12.80 3.79
N GLY A 35 -6.77 14.09 3.75
CA GLY A 35 -5.96 15.10 3.07
C GLY A 35 -6.16 15.17 1.54
N PRO A 36 -5.46 16.11 0.87
CA PRO A 36 -5.60 16.33 -0.56
C PRO A 36 -5.18 15.12 -1.40
N GLY A 37 -6.05 14.73 -2.33
CA GLY A 37 -5.80 13.61 -3.24
C GLY A 37 -6.08 12.23 -2.66
N ALA A 38 -6.56 12.15 -1.41
CA ALA A 38 -7.08 10.92 -0.83
C ALA A 38 -8.39 10.50 -1.51
N MET A 39 -8.70 9.21 -1.42
CA MET A 39 -9.91 8.62 -1.95
C MET A 39 -10.65 7.93 -0.82
N GLU A 40 -11.92 8.26 -0.60
CA GLU A 40 -12.73 7.53 0.38
C GLU A 40 -13.05 6.13 -0.17
N LEU A 41 -12.41 5.09 0.40
CA LEU A 41 -12.55 3.70 -0.04
C LEU A 41 -13.28 2.89 1.03
N LYS A 42 -14.23 2.05 0.63
CA LYS A 42 -14.87 1.12 1.59
C LYS A 42 -14.00 -0.08 1.95
N LEU A 43 -13.09 -0.50 1.06
CA LEU A 43 -12.29 -1.73 1.21
C LEU A 43 -10.80 -1.47 1.45
N TYR A 44 -10.40 -0.27 1.88
CA TYR A 44 -9.01 0.11 2.23
C TYR A 44 -8.08 0.44 1.05
N CYS A 45 -7.02 1.18 1.38
CA CYS A 45 -5.80 1.36 0.58
C CYS A 45 -4.61 0.84 1.39
N ILE A 46 -3.79 -0.05 0.84
CA ILE A 46 -2.71 -0.73 1.56
C ILE A 46 -1.38 -0.39 0.91
N ALA A 47 -0.45 0.12 1.70
CA ALA A 47 0.92 0.39 1.29
C ALA A 47 1.66 -0.91 0.98
N VAL A 48 2.30 -1.00 -0.18
CA VAL A 48 3.12 -2.17 -0.55
C VAL A 48 4.46 -1.75 -1.15
N VAL A 49 5.49 -2.53 -0.87
CA VAL A 49 6.82 -2.33 -1.44
C VAL A 49 7.05 -3.35 -2.54
N ASN A 50 7.23 -2.85 -3.76
CA ASN A 50 7.54 -3.69 -4.92
C ASN A 50 9.04 -3.90 -5.05
N ARG A 51 9.41 -4.97 -5.76
CA ARG A 51 10.80 -5.17 -6.18
C ARG A 51 11.26 -4.04 -7.09
N ASN A 52 12.49 -3.58 -6.88
CA ASN A 52 13.22 -2.77 -7.83
C ASN A 52 13.88 -3.64 -8.92
N GLN A 53 14.53 -3.02 -9.91
CA GLN A 53 15.10 -3.74 -11.04
C GLN A 53 16.24 -4.68 -10.65
N ASP A 54 17.09 -4.27 -9.71
CA ASP A 54 18.24 -5.07 -9.25
C ASP A 54 17.75 -6.30 -8.48
N GLU A 55 16.76 -6.11 -7.61
CA GLU A 55 16.08 -7.18 -6.88
C GLU A 55 15.40 -8.20 -7.81
N ILE A 56 14.84 -7.74 -8.94
CA ILE A 56 14.31 -8.62 -9.99
C ILE A 56 15.45 -9.41 -10.64
N ASN A 57 16.56 -8.74 -10.98
CA ASN A 57 17.72 -9.37 -11.63
C ASN A 57 18.38 -10.42 -10.71
N GLU A 58 18.40 -10.16 -9.40
CA GLU A 58 18.95 -11.05 -8.37
C GLU A 58 18.02 -12.20 -7.97
N ASN A 59 16.81 -12.26 -8.52
CA ASN A 59 15.79 -13.27 -8.19
C ASN A 59 15.47 -13.36 -6.69
N ILE A 60 15.40 -12.21 -6.00
CA ILE A 60 15.08 -12.24 -4.58
C ILE A 60 13.69 -12.87 -4.34
N THR A 61 13.61 -13.71 -3.33
CA THR A 61 12.41 -14.47 -3.01
C THR A 61 11.32 -13.57 -2.44
N LEU A 62 10.07 -14.05 -2.41
CA LEU A 62 9.00 -13.35 -1.70
C LEU A 62 9.30 -13.21 -0.20
N LYS A 63 9.95 -14.21 0.41
CA LYS A 63 10.32 -14.18 1.82
C LYS A 63 11.32 -13.06 2.11
N GLU A 64 12.32 -12.89 1.26
CA GLU A 64 13.27 -11.77 1.36
C GLU A 64 12.57 -10.44 1.16
N MET A 65 11.67 -10.34 0.16
CA MET A 65 10.88 -9.13 -0.04
C MET A 65 10.03 -8.72 1.16
N LYS A 66 9.40 -9.67 1.85
CA LYS A 66 8.64 -9.38 3.09
C LYS A 66 9.53 -8.80 4.18
N LYS A 67 10.80 -9.23 4.24
CA LYS A 67 11.78 -8.65 5.17
C LYS A 67 12.18 -7.24 4.74
N CYS A 68 12.48 -7.02 3.46
CA CYS A 68 12.76 -5.70 2.91
C CYS A 68 11.61 -4.72 3.16
N GLU A 69 10.37 -5.18 3.00
CA GLU A 69 9.16 -4.39 3.24
C GLU A 69 9.01 -4.03 4.73
N THR A 70 9.22 -4.99 5.64
CA THR A 70 9.27 -4.70 7.09
C THR A 70 10.34 -3.66 7.42
N ASP A 71 11.56 -3.85 6.89
CA ASP A 71 12.68 -2.93 7.11
C ASP A 71 12.40 -1.54 6.53
N PHE A 72 11.68 -1.46 5.40
CA PHE A 72 11.30 -0.20 4.77
C PHE A 72 10.40 0.64 5.69
N PHE A 73 9.35 0.04 6.26
CA PHE A 73 8.44 0.75 7.16
C PHE A 73 9.12 1.18 8.47
N LEU A 74 10.09 0.40 8.96
CA LEU A 74 10.89 0.74 10.15
C LEU A 74 11.88 1.87 9.90
N LYS A 75 12.42 2.00 8.68
CA LYS A 75 13.41 3.02 8.30
C LYS A 75 12.81 4.40 8.02
N HIS A 76 11.50 4.48 7.78
CA HIS A 76 10.79 5.73 7.46
C HIS A 76 9.67 6.03 8.49
N PRO A 77 10.00 6.10 9.80
CA PRO A 77 8.99 6.28 10.84
C PRO A 77 8.23 7.60 10.69
N GLU A 78 8.84 8.66 10.18
CA GLU A 78 8.21 9.96 9.96
C GLU A 78 6.96 9.86 9.07
N ALA A 79 7.01 9.01 8.04
CA ALA A 79 5.91 8.80 7.11
C ALA A 79 4.90 7.76 7.60
N PHE A 80 5.33 6.75 8.38
CA PHE A 80 4.51 5.55 8.67
C PHE A 80 4.20 5.29 10.15
N GLN A 81 4.73 6.06 11.10
CA GLN A 81 4.54 5.82 12.55
C GLN A 81 3.07 5.86 12.98
N TYR A 82 2.26 6.72 12.35
CA TYR A 82 0.84 6.87 12.68
C TYR A 82 -0.07 6.01 11.79
N LEU A 83 0.50 5.34 10.78
CA LEU A 83 -0.24 4.41 9.95
C LEU A 83 -0.40 3.08 10.72
N PRO A 84 -1.62 2.58 10.92
CA PRO A 84 -1.82 1.29 11.57
C PRO A 84 -1.25 0.14 10.72
N ASP A 85 -0.82 -0.94 11.36
CA ASP A 85 -0.17 -2.05 10.66
C ASP A 85 -1.09 -2.79 9.69
N GLU A 86 -2.41 -2.69 9.84
CA GLU A 86 -3.39 -3.26 8.90
C GLU A 86 -3.38 -2.59 7.51
N PHE A 87 -2.73 -1.42 7.37
CA PHE A 87 -2.55 -0.70 6.11
C PHE A 87 -1.14 -0.94 5.52
N LYS A 88 -0.31 -1.79 6.13
CA LYS A 88 1.08 -1.99 5.74
C LYS A 88 1.34 -3.40 5.24
N GLY A 89 1.90 -3.44 4.04
CA GLY A 89 2.57 -4.59 3.49
C GLY A 89 1.68 -5.59 2.77
N ILE A 90 2.35 -6.46 2.02
CA ILE A 90 1.72 -7.43 1.12
C ILE A 90 0.85 -8.44 1.87
N ASP A 91 1.21 -8.80 3.10
CA ASP A 91 0.46 -9.77 3.88
C ASP A 91 -0.92 -9.25 4.28
N GLN A 92 -1.05 -7.95 4.57
CA GLN A 92 -2.35 -7.35 4.81
C GLN A 92 -3.17 -7.25 3.53
N LEU A 93 -2.52 -6.91 2.41
CA LEU A 93 -3.20 -6.88 1.10
C LEU A 93 -3.78 -8.25 0.74
N VAL A 94 -2.98 -9.31 0.87
CA VAL A 94 -3.42 -10.69 0.64
C VAL A 94 -4.54 -11.07 1.60
N LYS A 95 -4.42 -10.74 2.89
CA LYS A 95 -5.44 -11.03 3.90
C LYS A 95 -6.78 -10.38 3.57
N LYS A 96 -6.78 -9.12 3.13
CA LYS A 96 -8.03 -8.43 2.72
C LYS A 96 -8.61 -9.05 1.45
N LEU A 97 -7.78 -9.32 0.44
CA LEU A 97 -8.20 -9.97 -0.81
C LEU A 97 -8.84 -11.35 -0.56
N ALA A 98 -8.40 -12.10 0.44
CA ALA A 98 -8.92 -13.42 0.76
C ALA A 98 -10.31 -13.40 1.44
N ILE A 99 -10.78 -12.24 1.91
CA ILE A 99 -12.03 -12.09 2.69
C ILE A 99 -13.13 -11.39 1.87
N ILE A 100 -12.76 -10.73 0.77
CA ILE A 100 -13.68 -10.03 -0.14
C ILE A 100 -14.29 -11.03 -1.13
#